data_AF-A0A9Q4MGJ0-F1
#
_entry.id   AF-A0A9Q4MGJ0-F1
#
_cell.length_a   1.000
_cell.length_b   1.000
_cell.length_c   1.000
_cell.angle_alpha   90.00
_cell.angle_beta   90.00
_cell.angle_gamma   90.00
#
_symmetry.space_group_name_H-M   'P 1'
#
loop_
_entity.id
_entity.type
_entity.pdbx_description
1 polymer ?
#
loop_
_entity_poly.entity_id
_entity_poly.type
_entity_poly.pdbx_seq_one_letter_code
_entity_poly.pdbx_strand_id
1 'polypeptide(L)'
;MIDNNVLNLDAIAEAKVKLTEELRRLEEQEVHLLQQQAAEMFSRVIALLNDFGKHFNGKQKAEIAALIMVNDEKPKARKALSADARRVVVPKYCLPHSGETWTGRGRLPSSFAAWEGTAAYKEWKSNHPNERFPAFQG
;
A
#
# COMPACT_ATOMS: atom_id res chain seq x y z
N MET A 1 -68.67 -12.60 -20.52
CA MET A 1 -68.01 -13.78 -19.92
C MET A 1 -66.56 -13.37 -19.74
N ILE A 2 -66.08 -13.27 -18.50
CA ILE A 2 -64.68 -12.91 -18.24
C ILE A 2 -63.86 -14.16 -18.56
N ASP A 3 -62.93 -14.04 -19.50
CA ASP A 3 -62.17 -15.16 -20.02
C ASP A 3 -61.27 -15.76 -18.94
N ASN A 4 -61.40 -17.07 -18.69
CA ASN A 4 -60.59 -17.83 -17.72
C ASN A 4 -59.07 -17.64 -17.87
N ASN A 5 -58.61 -17.20 -19.05
CA ASN A 5 -57.21 -16.89 -19.31
C ASN A 5 -56.73 -15.64 -18.56
N VAL A 6 -57.58 -14.61 -18.43
CA VAL A 6 -57.23 -13.37 -17.72
C VAL A 6 -57.06 -13.62 -16.22
N LEU A 7 -57.96 -14.40 -15.62
CA LEU A 7 -57.87 -14.81 -14.21
C LEU A 7 -56.61 -15.64 -13.90
N ASN A 8 -56.13 -16.43 -14.88
CA ASN A 8 -54.90 -17.20 -14.74
C ASN A 8 -53.64 -16.32 -14.82
N LEU A 9 -53.66 -15.29 -15.68
CA LEU A 9 -52.56 -14.32 -15.77
C LEU A 9 -52.42 -13.49 -14.49
N ASP A 10 -53.53 -13.08 -13.88
CA ASP A 10 -53.53 -12.36 -12.61
C ASP A 10 -52.99 -13.24 -11.47
N ALA A 11 -53.40 -14.51 -11.39
CA ALA A 11 -52.84 -15.46 -10.43
C ALA A 11 -51.33 -15.69 -10.62
N ILE A 12 -50.85 -15.74 -11.87
CA ILE A 12 -49.42 -15.82 -12.17
C ILE A 12 -48.69 -14.53 -11.76
N ALA A 13 -49.31 -13.37 -11.96
CA ALA A 13 -48.74 -12.09 -11.55
C ALA A 13 -48.62 -11.99 -10.02
N GLU A 14 -49.67 -12.38 -9.28
CA GLU A 14 -49.65 -12.45 -7.81
C GLU A 14 -48.58 -13.42 -7.29
N ALA A 15 -48.47 -14.62 -7.89
CA ALA A 15 -47.43 -15.58 -7.55
C ALA A 15 -46.02 -15.03 -7.80
N LYS A 16 -45.80 -14.26 -8.88
CA LYS A 16 -44.52 -13.60 -9.15
C LYS A 16 -44.19 -12.53 -8.11
N VAL A 17 -45.16 -11.69 -7.75
CA VAL A 17 -44.97 -10.67 -6.70
C VAL A 17 -44.56 -11.34 -5.39
N LYS A 18 -45.29 -12.38 -4.98
CA LYS A 18 -44.96 -13.13 -3.76
C LYS A 18 -43.56 -13.74 -3.80
N LEU A 19 -43.16 -14.36 -4.91
CA LEU A 19 -41.80 -14.89 -5.06
C LEU A 19 -40.74 -13.80 -4.98
N THR A 20 -40.97 -12.62 -5.55
CA THR A 20 -40.01 -11.51 -5.46
C THR A 20 -39.88 -10.95 -4.04
N GLU A 21 -40.97 -10.91 -3.29
CA GLU A 21 -40.93 -10.51 -1.88
C GLU A 21 -40.19 -11.55 -1.02
N GLU A 22 -40.43 -12.84 -1.26
CA GLU A 22 -39.72 -13.91 -0.58
C GLU A 22 -38.21 -13.89 -0.90
N LEU A 23 -37.83 -13.65 -2.16
CA LEU A 23 -36.42 -13.48 -2.54
C LEU A 23 -35.77 -12.31 -1.80
N ARG A 24 -36.42 -11.14 -1.79
CA ARG A 24 -35.91 -9.97 -1.08
C ARG A 24 -35.70 -10.26 0.41
N ARG A 25 -36.66 -10.94 1.03
CA ARG A 25 -36.57 -11.32 2.44
C ARG A 25 -35.42 -12.29 2.71
N LEU A 26 -35.18 -13.24 1.79
CA LEU A 26 -34.05 -14.16 1.91
C LEU A 26 -32.70 -13.44 1.75
N GLU A 27 -32.59 -12.51 0.81
CA GLU A 27 -31.39 -11.68 0.63
C GLU A 27 -31.09 -10.83 1.89
N GLU A 28 -32.12 -10.21 2.47
CA GLU A 28 -31.99 -9.46 3.72
C GLU A 28 -31.54 -10.34 4.89
N GLN A 29 -32.08 -11.56 4.99
CA GLN A 29 -31.67 -12.54 6.00
C GLN A 29 -30.22 -12.99 5.80
N GLU A 30 -29.80 -13.25 4.57
CA GLU A 30 -28.42 -13.64 4.26
C GLU A 30 -27.44 -12.55 4.68
N VAL A 31 -27.70 -11.29 4.30
CA VAL A 31 -26.85 -10.16 4.68
C VAL A 31 -26.77 -10.02 6.21
N HIS A 32 -27.90 -10.15 6.90
CA HIS A 32 -27.92 -10.07 8.35
C HIS A 32 -27.12 -11.20 9.01
N LEU A 33 -27.26 -12.44 8.55
CA LEU A 33 -26.49 -13.58 9.06
C LEU A 33 -24.99 -13.42 8.80
N LEU A 34 -24.60 -12.94 7.61
CA LEU A 34 -23.21 -12.64 7.30
C LEU A 34 -22.63 -11.56 8.22
N GLN A 35 -23.39 -10.50 8.50
CA GLN A 35 -22.98 -9.46 9.43
C GLN A 35 -22.81 -9.98 10.86
N GLN A 36 -23.75 -10.79 11.35
CA GLN A 36 -23.66 -11.42 12.66
C GLN A 36 -22.45 -12.35 12.77
N GLN A 37 -22.24 -13.21 11.77
CA GLN A 37 -21.09 -14.10 11.73
C GLN A 37 -19.77 -13.32 11.66
N ALA A 38 -19.72 -12.24 10.87
CA ALA A 38 -18.54 -11.38 10.81
C ALA A 38 -18.23 -10.73 12.16
N ALA A 39 -19.25 -10.26 12.90
CA ALA A 39 -19.06 -9.67 14.23
C ALA A 39 -18.57 -10.69 15.27
N GLU A 40 -19.08 -11.92 15.22
CA GLU A 40 -18.62 -13.01 16.07
C GLU A 40 -17.15 -13.36 15.77
N MET A 41 -16.82 -13.55 14.50
CA MET A 41 -15.46 -13.91 14.07
C MET A 41 -14.47 -12.78 14.36
N PHE A 42 -14.88 -11.52 14.22
CA PHE A 42 -14.07 -10.37 14.63
C PHE A 42 -13.71 -10.44 16.11
N SER A 43 -14.69 -10.71 16.98
CA SER A 43 -14.46 -10.84 18.43
C SER A 43 -13.45 -11.96 18.74
N ARG A 44 -13.54 -13.08 18.02
CA ARG A 44 -12.59 -14.19 18.15
C ARG A 44 -11.17 -13.83 17.70
N VAL A 45 -11.03 -13.09 16.60
CA VAL A 45 -9.74 -12.61 16.11
C VAL A 45 -9.09 -11.65 17.11
N ILE A 46 -9.88 -10.73 17.70
CA ILE A 46 -9.39 -9.81 18.73
C ILE A 46 -8.91 -10.56 19.97
N ALA A 47 -9.65 -11.56 20.45
CA ALA A 47 -9.23 -12.38 21.58
C ALA A 47 -7.88 -13.07 21.31
N LEU A 48 -7.73 -13.70 20.13
CA LEU A 48 -6.47 -14.34 19.73
C LEU A 48 -5.30 -13.36 19.64
N LEU A 49 -5.53 -12.18 19.08
CA LEU A 49 -4.51 -11.13 19.00
C LEU A 49 -4.11 -10.62 20.38
N ASN A 50 -5.05 -10.54 21.33
CA ASN A 50 -4.75 -10.13 22.69
C ASN A 50 -3.92 -11.18 23.44
N ASP A 51 -4.31 -12.46 23.34
CA ASP A 51 -3.66 -13.56 24.05
C ASP A 51 -2.24 -13.83 23.52
N PHE A 52 -2.08 -13.85 22.19
CA PHE A 52 -0.86 -14.30 21.52
C PHE A 52 -0.06 -13.19 20.84
N GLY A 53 -0.63 -11.99 20.65
CA GLY A 53 0.02 -10.92 19.89
C GLY A 53 1.35 -10.44 20.47
N LYS A 54 1.55 -10.62 21.78
CA LYS A 54 2.85 -10.38 22.45
C LYS A 54 3.96 -11.34 22.03
N HIS A 55 3.60 -12.55 21.61
CA HIS A 55 4.53 -13.59 21.16
C HIS A 55 4.85 -13.49 19.66
N PHE A 56 4.09 -12.67 18.91
CA PHE A 56 4.34 -12.51 17.48
C PHE A 56 5.62 -11.72 17.21
N ASN A 57 6.40 -12.21 16.27
CA ASN A 57 7.58 -11.51 15.78
C ASN A 57 7.19 -10.36 14.83
N GLY A 58 8.16 -9.49 14.51
CA GLY A 58 7.92 -8.32 13.66
C GLY A 58 7.38 -8.68 12.26
N LYS A 59 7.80 -9.81 11.70
CA LYS A 59 7.32 -10.29 10.39
C LYS A 59 5.84 -10.69 10.45
N GLN A 60 5.44 -11.46 11.46
CA GLN A 60 4.05 -11.89 11.65
C GLN A 60 3.11 -10.69 11.85
N LYS A 61 3.54 -9.69 12.63
CA LYS A 61 2.77 -8.45 12.82
C LYS A 61 2.61 -7.66 11.53
N ALA A 62 3.69 -7.56 10.74
CA ALA A 62 3.66 -6.89 9.44
C ALA A 62 2.77 -7.62 8.42
N GLU A 63 2.74 -8.95 8.45
CA GLU A 63 1.88 -9.77 7.59
C GLU A 63 0.40 -9.60 7.94
N ILE A 64 0.04 -9.66 9.23
CA ILE A 64 -1.33 -9.37 9.70
C ILE A 64 -1.76 -7.96 9.29
N ALA A 65 -0.88 -6.96 9.49
CA ALA A 65 -1.17 -5.59 9.07
C ALA A 65 -1.36 -5.48 7.54
N ALA A 66 -0.54 -6.17 6.75
CA ALA A 66 -0.68 -6.18 5.30
C ALA A 66 -2.02 -6.80 4.86
N LEU A 67 -2.43 -7.91 5.46
CA LEU A 67 -3.71 -8.56 5.15
C LEU A 67 -4.92 -7.66 5.45
N ILE A 68 -4.86 -6.86 6.53
CA ILE A 68 -5.92 -5.89 6.85
C ILE A 68 -5.94 -4.76 5.81
N MET A 69 -4.77 -4.25 5.40
CA MET A 69 -4.66 -3.14 4.45
C MET A 69 -4.96 -3.52 2.99
N VAL A 70 -4.84 -4.81 2.62
CA VAL A 70 -5.14 -5.30 1.26
C VAL A 70 -6.64 -5.36 0.99
N ASN A 71 -7.46 -5.52 2.03
CA ASN A 71 -8.92 -5.56 1.92
C ASN A 71 -9.56 -4.16 1.83
N ASP A 72 -8.79 -3.10 2.14
CA ASP A 72 -9.15 -1.73 1.77
C ASP A 72 -8.58 -1.47 0.36
N GLU A 73 -9.44 -1.37 -0.65
CA GLU A 73 -9.11 -1.06 -2.06
C GLU A 73 -8.57 0.37 -2.27
N LYS A 74 -7.68 0.86 -1.39
CA LYS A 74 -6.90 2.05 -1.63
C LYS A 74 -5.43 1.66 -1.68
N PRO A 75 -4.84 1.54 -2.88
CA PRO A 75 -3.42 1.25 -3.00
C PRO A 75 -2.65 2.47 -2.48
N LYS A 76 -2.30 2.47 -1.19
CA LYS A 76 -1.23 3.32 -0.70
C LYS A 76 0.04 2.75 -1.29
N ALA A 77 0.46 3.40 -2.38
CA ALA A 77 1.79 3.30 -2.94
C ALA A 77 2.78 3.12 -1.79
N ARG A 78 3.56 2.03 -1.85
CA ARG A 78 4.63 1.72 -0.91
C ARG A 78 5.61 2.89 -0.95
N LYS A 79 5.36 3.91 -0.13
CA LYS A 79 6.32 4.95 0.16
C LYS A 79 7.43 4.23 0.88
N ALA A 80 8.56 4.05 0.20
CA ALA A 80 9.82 3.61 0.76
C ALA A 80 10.23 4.61 1.84
N LEU A 81 9.69 4.47 3.05
CA LEU A 81 10.02 5.27 4.21
C LEU A 81 10.94 4.43 5.10
N SER A 82 12.19 4.36 4.70
CA SER A 82 13.30 4.11 5.62
C SER A 82 14.55 4.88 5.19
N ALA A 83 14.40 6.19 4.99
CA ALA A 83 15.54 7.07 4.75
C ALA A 83 15.44 8.44 5.44
N ASP A 84 14.59 8.60 6.47
CA ASP A 84 14.42 9.92 7.10
C ASP A 84 14.41 9.88 8.63
N ALA A 85 15.46 9.28 9.21
CA ALA A 85 15.69 9.37 10.66
C ALA A 85 17.18 9.26 11.04
N ARG A 86 18.10 9.66 10.17
CA ARG A 86 19.52 9.77 10.54
C ARG A 86 20.03 11.13 10.14
N ARG A 87 20.07 12.02 11.14
CA ARG A 87 20.88 13.25 11.26
C ARG A 87 21.22 13.86 9.90
N VAL A 88 20.64 15.02 9.57
CA VAL A 88 21.05 15.86 8.44
C VAL A 88 22.58 16.02 8.48
N VAL A 89 23.29 15.20 7.70
CA VAL A 89 24.74 15.25 7.59
C VAL A 89 25.03 16.25 6.49
N VAL A 90 25.82 17.27 6.79
CA VAL A 90 26.26 18.27 5.81
C VAL A 90 26.85 17.56 4.59
N PRO A 91 26.40 17.87 3.36
CA PRO A 91 26.96 17.27 2.16
C PRO A 91 28.46 17.56 2.04
N LYS A 92 29.24 16.54 1.66
CA LYS A 92 30.71 16.65 1.55
C LYS A 92 31.14 17.04 0.13
N TYR A 93 30.41 16.56 -0.87
CA TYR A 93 30.72 16.76 -2.29
C TYR A 93 29.53 17.33 -3.05
N CYS A 94 29.79 18.14 -4.08
CA CYS A 94 28.79 18.70 -4.98
C CYS A 94 29.27 18.62 -6.42
N LEU A 95 28.43 18.13 -7.34
CA LEU A 95 28.77 18.16 -8.76
C LEU A 95 28.47 19.54 -9.36
N PRO A 96 29.43 20.18 -10.05
CA PRO A 96 29.27 21.56 -10.55
C PRO A 96 28.24 21.70 -11.67
N HIS A 97 27.91 20.62 -12.37
CA HIS A 97 26.95 20.67 -13.50
C HIS A 97 25.51 20.34 -13.08
N SER A 98 25.32 19.40 -12.15
CA SER A 98 23.98 18.95 -11.74
C SER A 98 23.52 19.52 -10.39
N GLY A 99 24.43 20.13 -9.62
CA GLY A 99 24.14 20.59 -8.26
C GLY A 99 23.83 19.45 -7.27
N GLU A 100 24.08 18.19 -7.66
CA GLU A 100 23.77 17.05 -6.82
C GLU A 100 24.81 16.92 -5.71
N THR A 101 24.32 16.83 -4.47
CA THR A 101 25.17 16.80 -3.29
C THR A 101 25.25 15.39 -2.71
N TRP A 102 26.43 14.98 -2.26
CA TRP A 102 26.63 13.69 -1.61
C TRP A 102 27.43 13.83 -0.32
N THR A 103 26.95 13.20 0.75
CA THR A 103 27.58 13.24 2.08
C THR A 103 28.87 12.42 2.18
N GLY A 104 29.22 11.68 1.12
CA GLY A 104 30.37 10.77 1.09
C GLY A 104 30.17 9.51 1.94
N ARG A 105 28.95 9.25 2.43
CA ARG A 105 28.57 8.04 3.17
C ARG A 105 27.62 7.19 2.34
N GLY A 106 27.75 5.87 2.47
CA GLY A 106 26.88 4.90 1.79
C GLY A 106 27.27 4.66 0.33
N ARG A 107 26.30 4.18 -0.47
CA ARG A 107 26.48 3.89 -1.90
C ARG A 107 26.70 5.18 -2.69
N LEU A 108 27.64 5.14 -3.64
CA LEU A 108 27.88 6.23 -4.60
C LEU A 108 26.62 6.48 -5.45
N PRO A 109 26.08 7.71 -5.50
CA PRO A 109 24.95 8.02 -6.35
C PRO A 109 25.27 7.84 -7.83
N SER A 110 24.28 7.46 -8.63
CA SER A 110 24.45 7.19 -10.06
C SER A 110 25.04 8.38 -10.82
N SER A 111 24.70 9.61 -10.42
CA SER A 111 25.19 10.83 -11.04
C SER A 111 26.69 11.05 -10.80
N PHE A 112 27.20 10.71 -9.61
CA PHE A 112 28.63 10.76 -9.32
C PHE A 112 29.40 9.69 -10.09
N ALA A 113 28.84 8.48 -10.21
CA ALA A 113 29.43 7.41 -11.01
C ALA A 113 29.47 7.76 -12.52
N ALA A 114 28.40 8.37 -13.03
CA ALA A 114 28.34 8.83 -14.41
C ALA A 114 29.36 9.95 -14.67
N TRP A 115 29.52 10.89 -13.73
CA TRP A 115 30.47 11.98 -13.87
C TRP A 115 31.92 11.51 -13.87
N GLU A 116 32.28 10.52 -13.03
CA GLU A 116 33.63 9.90 -13.01
C GLU A 116 34.08 9.37 -14.40
N GLY A 117 33.12 9.01 -15.28
CA GLY A 117 33.40 8.58 -16.65
C GLY A 117 33.55 9.69 -17.70
N THR A 118 33.28 10.95 -17.36
CA THR A 118 33.27 12.07 -18.32
C THR A 118 34.64 12.74 -18.48
N ALA A 119 34.84 13.45 -19.61
CA ALA A 119 36.05 14.24 -19.86
C ALA A 119 36.25 15.35 -18.81
N ALA A 120 35.15 15.99 -18.38
CA ALA A 120 35.16 17.03 -17.35
C ALA A 120 35.73 16.54 -16.01
N TYR A 121 35.50 15.27 -15.64
CA TYR A 121 36.10 14.69 -14.45
C TYR A 121 37.61 14.54 -14.59
N LYS A 122 38.10 14.09 -15.75
CA LYS A 122 39.54 13.90 -15.99
C LYS A 122 40.30 15.23 -15.93
N GLU A 123 39.74 16.27 -16.54
CA GLU A 123 40.29 17.63 -16.49
C GLU A 123 40.30 18.18 -15.05
N TRP A 124 39.19 18.02 -14.33
CA TRP A 124 39.10 18.44 -12.94
C TRP A 124 40.08 17.68 -12.03
N LYS A 125 40.21 16.36 -12.23
CA LYS A 125 41.10 15.47 -11.47
C LYS A 125 42.57 15.76 -11.73
N SER A 126 42.93 16.22 -12.93
CA SER A 126 44.27 16.72 -13.23
C SER A 126 44.64 17.91 -12.35
N ASN A 127 43.68 18.80 -12.09
CA ASN A 127 43.87 19.96 -11.20
C ASN A 127 43.75 19.61 -9.72
N HIS A 128 43.14 18.46 -9.37
CA HIS A 128 42.87 18.02 -7.99
C HIS A 128 43.27 16.54 -7.78
N PRO A 129 44.59 16.23 -7.80
CA PRO A 129 45.07 14.84 -7.75
C PRO A 129 44.68 14.11 -6.44
N ASN A 130 44.54 14.83 -5.33
CA ASN A 130 44.26 14.26 -4.01
C ASN A 130 42.76 14.09 -3.71
N GLU A 131 41.86 14.66 -4.52
CA GLU A 131 40.42 14.68 -4.22
C GLU A 131 39.62 13.84 -5.21
N ARG A 132 38.70 12.99 -4.73
CA ARG A 132 37.90 12.13 -5.60
C ARG A 132 36.72 12.86 -6.24
N PHE A 133 36.13 13.85 -5.58
CA PHE A 133 35.01 14.64 -6.11
C PHE A 133 35.12 16.09 -5.59
N PRO A 134 34.57 17.09 -6.30
CA PRO A 134 34.57 18.47 -5.87
C PRO A 134 33.88 18.63 -4.52
N ALA A 135 34.52 19.37 -3.62
CA ALA A 135 33.96 19.66 -2.31
C ALA A 135 32.68 20.49 -2.44
N PHE A 136 31.73 20.25 -1.54
CA PHE A 136 30.52 21.08 -1.44
C PHE A 136 30.93 22.50 -1.01
N GLN A 137 30.68 23.48 -1.88
CA GLN A 137 30.77 24.89 -1.54
C GLN A 137 29.38 25.31 -1.06
N GLY A 138 29.22 25.40 0.26
CA GLY A 138 27.99 25.86 0.92
C GLY A 138 27.92 27.37 1.01
#